data_AF-A0A371X4G0-F1
#
_entry.id   AF-A0A371X4G0-F1
#
_cell.length_a   1.000
_cell.length_b   1.000
_cell.length_c   1.000
_cell.angle_alpha   90.00
_cell.angle_beta   90.00
_cell.angle_gamma   90.00
#
_symmetry.space_group_name_H-M   'P 1'
#
loop_
_entity.id
_entity.type
_entity.pdbx_description
1 polymer ?
#
loop_
_entity_poly.entity_id
_entity_poly.type
_entity_poly.pdbx_seq_one_letter_code
_entity_poly.pdbx_strand_id
1 'polypeptide(L)'
;MTVITPEGERRDAYRLIETTEDAKAPAGNAAGSKPLVPLALLGEIETPEAPFGLFVENTAEIAEIAPHLGSVDLIAIAFPAFSDGRGFSLAKRLRREGFTGTLRAKGPLIADQFADALACGFDEVDIPDTMANRQPVQQWLEMKDTMSVHYQTGFGEGKSILQQRMAAREEAAR
;
A
#
# COMPACT_ATOMS: atom_id res chain seq x y z
N MET A 1 -14.40 -7.52 0.09
CA MET A 1 -13.35 -6.49 0.20
C MET A 1 -12.99 -6.05 -1.20
N THR A 2 -12.83 -4.75 -1.41
CA THR A 2 -12.62 -4.14 -2.73
C THR A 2 -11.21 -3.57 -2.78
N VAL A 3 -10.40 -4.01 -3.75
CA VAL A 3 -9.06 -3.46 -3.99
C VAL A 3 -9.15 -2.37 -5.05
N ILE A 4 -8.68 -1.18 -4.69
CA ILE A 4 -8.67 0.03 -5.52
C ILE A 4 -7.22 0.36 -5.86
N THR A 5 -6.96 0.55 -7.15
CA THR A 5 -5.65 0.95 -7.69
C THR A 5 -5.81 2.26 -8.48
N PRO A 6 -4.72 2.97 -8.82
CA PRO A 6 -4.78 4.19 -9.64
C PRO A 6 -5.46 4.00 -11.00
N GLU A 7 -5.50 2.76 -11.50
CA GLU A 7 -6.12 2.36 -12.76
C GLU A 7 -7.59 1.93 -12.60
N GLY A 8 -8.07 1.70 -11.38
CA GLY A 8 -9.45 1.31 -11.08
C GLY A 8 -9.58 0.16 -10.09
N GLU A 9 -10.70 -0.54 -10.16
CA GLU A 9 -10.95 -1.69 -9.29
C GLU A 9 -10.18 -2.92 -9.76
N ARG A 10 -9.53 -3.62 -8.82
CA ARG A 10 -8.85 -4.88 -9.06
C ARG A 10 -9.47 -5.96 -8.17
N ARG A 11 -9.58 -7.18 -8.69
CA ARG A 11 -9.93 -8.34 -7.85
C ARG A 11 -8.76 -8.69 -6.93
N ASP A 12 -9.07 -8.95 -5.67
CA ASP A 12 -8.04 -9.38 -4.73
C ASP A 12 -7.50 -10.77 -5.12
N ALA A 13 -6.21 -10.83 -5.41
CA ALA A 13 -5.48 -12.06 -5.71
C ALA A 13 -4.80 -12.66 -4.47
N TYR A 14 -4.85 -11.99 -3.31
CA TYR A 14 -4.20 -12.44 -2.07
C TYR A 14 -5.24 -12.81 -1.02
N ARG A 15 -5.00 -13.92 -0.30
CA ARG A 15 -5.87 -14.35 0.80
C ARG A 15 -5.10 -14.30 2.12
N LEU A 16 -5.62 -13.54 3.09
CA LEU A 16 -5.07 -13.50 4.45
C LEU A 16 -5.18 -14.88 5.10
N ILE A 17 -4.06 -15.38 5.61
CA ILE A 17 -3.97 -16.62 6.37
C ILE A 17 -4.04 -16.25 7.85
N GLU A 18 -5.12 -16.64 8.52
CA GLU A 18 -5.35 -16.33 9.95
C GLU A 18 -4.82 -17.44 10.88
N THR A 19 -4.53 -18.63 10.35
CA THR A 19 -4.17 -19.83 11.13
C THR A 19 -3.08 -20.67 10.47
N THR A 20 -2.21 -21.30 11.29
CA THR A 20 -1.16 -22.24 10.83
C THR A 20 -1.72 -23.47 10.09
N GLU A 21 -2.99 -23.83 10.30
CA GLU A 21 -3.69 -24.88 9.54
C GLU A 21 -4.00 -24.49 8.08
N ASP A 22 -4.23 -23.20 7.81
CA ASP A 22 -4.48 -22.69 6.45
C ASP A 22 -3.18 -22.62 5.62
N ALA A 23 -2.01 -22.52 6.27
CA ALA A 23 -0.71 -22.57 5.59
C ALA A 23 -0.39 -23.95 5.00
N LYS A 24 -1.08 -25.01 5.46
CA LYS A 24 -0.91 -26.38 5.00
C LYS A 24 -1.83 -26.76 3.85
N ALA A 25 -2.75 -25.86 3.47
CA ALA A 25 -3.51 -26.04 2.23
C ALA A 25 -2.54 -25.81 1.07
N PRO A 26 -2.20 -26.84 0.27
CA PRO A 26 -1.45 -26.60 -0.96
C PRO A 26 -2.23 -25.58 -1.78
N ALA A 27 -1.52 -24.77 -2.57
CA ALA A 27 -2.05 -23.81 -3.54
C ALA A 27 -3.01 -24.46 -4.57
N GLY A 28 -4.15 -24.97 -4.12
CA GLY A 28 -4.84 -26.09 -4.75
C GLY A 28 -6.18 -26.39 -4.10
N ASN A 29 -7.05 -25.38 -3.95
CA ASN A 29 -8.42 -25.39 -4.50
C ASN A 29 -9.23 -24.18 -4.02
N ALA A 30 -8.87 -23.02 -4.56
CA ALA A 30 -9.80 -21.96 -4.98
C ALA A 30 -9.01 -21.05 -5.94
N ALA A 31 -8.86 -21.50 -7.19
CA ALA A 31 -8.41 -20.73 -8.36
C ALA A 31 -7.39 -19.59 -8.10
N GLY A 32 -6.13 -19.92 -7.83
CA GLY A 32 -4.99 -19.03 -8.14
C GLY A 32 -4.70 -17.86 -7.17
N SER A 33 -5.25 -17.84 -5.95
CA SER A 33 -4.91 -16.80 -4.97
C SER A 33 -3.59 -17.09 -4.23
N LYS A 34 -2.70 -16.10 -4.15
CA LYS A 34 -1.43 -16.15 -3.41
C LYS A 34 -1.66 -15.99 -1.89
N PRO A 35 -0.87 -16.63 -1.03
CA PRO A 35 -1.02 -16.50 0.42
C PRO A 35 -0.54 -15.13 0.91
N LEU A 36 -1.27 -14.54 1.86
CA LEU A 36 -0.86 -13.34 2.60
C LEU A 36 -0.61 -13.73 4.06
N VAL A 37 0.67 -13.77 4.44
CA VAL A 37 1.16 -14.32 5.71
C VAL A 37 1.38 -13.19 6.72
N PRO A 38 0.79 -13.25 7.93
CA PRO A 38 1.08 -12.30 9.00
C PRO A 38 2.54 -12.37 9.43
N LEU A 39 3.18 -11.21 9.66
CA LEU A 39 4.55 -11.13 10.17
C LEU A 39 4.76 -11.93 11.46
N ALA A 40 3.75 -11.94 12.34
CA ALA A 40 3.77 -12.68 13.60
C ALA A 40 3.91 -14.21 13.41
N LEU A 41 3.47 -14.75 12.26
CA LEU A 41 3.48 -16.18 11.99
C LEU A 41 4.65 -16.61 11.09
N LEU A 42 5.46 -15.67 10.60
CA LEU A 42 6.49 -15.97 9.61
C LEU A 42 7.59 -16.92 10.12
N GLY A 43 7.83 -16.94 11.43
CA GLY A 43 8.78 -17.86 12.08
C GLY A 43 8.20 -19.23 12.42
N GLU A 44 6.88 -19.39 12.35
CA GLU A 44 6.17 -20.63 12.70
C GLU A 44 5.69 -21.42 11.47
N ILE A 45 5.66 -20.78 10.31
CA ILE A 45 5.19 -21.36 9.06
C ILE A 45 6.39 -21.61 8.13
N GLU A 46 6.42 -22.75 7.44
CA GLU A 46 7.33 -22.93 6.30
C GLU A 46 6.99 -21.87 5.25
N THR A 47 7.92 -20.93 5.02
CA THR A 47 7.79 -19.93 3.96
C THR A 47 7.52 -20.63 2.63
N PRO A 48 6.41 -20.30 1.95
CA PRO A 48 6.05 -21.00 0.72
C PRO A 48 7.13 -20.81 -0.35
N GLU A 49 7.38 -21.84 -1.16
CA GLU A 49 8.29 -21.78 -2.33
C GLU A 49 7.77 -20.85 -3.43
N ALA A 50 6.49 -20.46 -3.38
CA ALA A 50 5.84 -19.56 -4.30
C ALA A 50 5.84 -18.11 -3.76
N PRO A 51 5.80 -17.09 -4.64
CA PRO A 51 5.68 -15.71 -4.22
C PRO A 51 4.48 -15.50 -3.29
N PHE A 52 4.74 -14.94 -2.11
CA PHE A 52 3.75 -14.67 -1.08
C PHE A 52 3.69 -13.19 -0.72
N GLY A 53 2.57 -12.80 -0.12
CA GLY A 53 2.39 -11.49 0.48
C GLY A 53 2.69 -11.53 1.98
N LEU A 54 3.13 -10.41 2.53
CA LEU A 54 3.31 -10.21 3.96
C LEU A 54 2.21 -9.29 4.51
N PHE A 55 1.54 -9.69 5.58
CA PHE A 55 0.62 -8.82 6.32
C PHE A 55 1.31 -8.28 7.57
N VAL A 56 1.32 -6.95 7.71
CA VAL A 56 1.99 -6.26 8.81
C VAL A 56 1.03 -5.30 9.51
N GLU A 57 1.13 -5.24 10.82
CA GLU A 57 0.45 -4.20 11.61
C GLU A 57 1.09 -2.84 11.35
N ASN A 58 0.34 -1.75 11.52
CA ASN A 58 0.90 -0.40 11.35
C ASN A 58 1.92 0.01 12.41
N THR A 59 2.10 -0.80 13.46
CA THR A 59 3.13 -0.66 14.49
C THR A 59 4.35 -1.55 14.28
N ALA A 60 4.38 -2.35 13.20
CA ALA A 60 5.50 -3.22 12.92
C ALA A 60 6.79 -2.42 12.71
N GLU A 61 7.90 -2.95 13.23
CA GLU A 61 9.20 -2.33 13.06
C GLU A 61 9.82 -2.70 11.72
N ILE A 62 10.47 -1.75 11.06
CA ILE A 62 11.14 -2.00 9.77
C ILE A 62 12.15 -3.14 9.90
N ALA A 63 12.85 -3.22 11.03
CA ALA A 63 13.89 -4.23 11.28
C ALA A 63 13.34 -5.66 11.19
N GLU A 64 12.05 -5.87 11.48
CA GLU A 64 11.38 -7.17 11.37
C GLU A 64 10.97 -7.49 9.93
N ILE A 65 10.70 -6.46 9.12
CA ILE A 65 10.23 -6.60 7.74
C ILE A 65 11.39 -6.65 6.74
N ALA A 66 12.46 -5.89 7.00
CA ALA A 66 13.61 -5.71 6.13
C ALA A 66 14.24 -7.03 5.62
N PRO A 67 14.39 -8.09 6.44
CA PRO A 67 14.95 -9.36 5.97
C PRO A 67 14.13 -10.06 4.88
N HIS A 68 12.83 -9.74 4.77
CA HIS A 68 11.89 -10.43 3.90
C HIS A 68 11.59 -9.67 2.60
N LEU A 69 12.07 -8.42 2.46
CA LEU A 69 11.76 -7.55 1.32
C LEU A 69 12.12 -8.16 -0.03
N GLY A 70 13.15 -9.01 -0.09
CA GLY A 70 13.58 -9.69 -1.32
C GLY A 70 12.76 -10.93 -1.70
N SER A 71 11.92 -11.44 -0.79
CA SER A 71 11.16 -12.68 -0.98
C SER A 71 9.65 -12.46 -1.11
N VAL A 72 9.18 -11.25 -0.84
CA VAL A 72 7.75 -10.90 -0.82
C VAL A 72 7.38 -10.08 -2.05
N ASP A 73 6.31 -10.48 -2.73
CA ASP A 73 5.78 -9.73 -3.88
C ASP A 73 4.90 -8.57 -3.43
N LEU A 74 4.28 -8.70 -2.26
CA LEU A 74 3.30 -7.75 -1.74
C LEU A 74 3.46 -7.59 -0.22
N ILE A 75 3.33 -6.35 0.28
CA ILE A 75 3.20 -6.09 1.71
C ILE A 75 1.89 -5.34 1.95
N ALA A 76 0.98 -5.96 2.70
CA ALA A 76 -0.26 -5.36 3.15
C ALA A 76 -0.09 -4.78 4.56
N ILE A 77 -0.26 -3.48 4.69
CA ILE A 77 -0.20 -2.77 5.97
C ILE A 77 -1.62 -2.59 6.51
N ALA A 78 -1.85 -3.04 7.74
CA ALA A 78 -3.13 -2.90 8.42
C ALA A 78 -3.40 -1.45 8.82
N PHE A 79 -4.59 -0.95 8.53
CA PHE A 79 -5.09 0.32 9.04
C PHE A 79 -6.30 0.00 9.94
N PRO A 80 -6.19 0.16 11.27
CA PRO A 80 -7.29 -0.13 12.18
C PRO A 80 -8.39 0.93 12.12
N ALA A 81 -8.03 2.18 11.82
CA ALA A 81 -8.95 3.31 11.71
C ALA A 81 -8.45 4.30 10.66
N PHE A 82 -9.39 5.04 10.03
CA PHE A 82 -9.06 6.09 9.06
C PHE A 82 -8.19 7.22 9.65
N SER A 83 -8.23 7.42 10.96
CA SER A 83 -7.45 8.45 11.66
C SER A 83 -6.01 8.02 11.97
N ASP A 84 -5.65 6.76 11.72
CA ASP A 84 -4.32 6.24 12.06
C ASP A 84 -3.36 6.39 10.88
N GLY A 85 -2.54 7.44 10.92
CA GLY A 85 -1.58 7.74 9.86
C GLY A 85 -0.25 6.98 9.92
N ARG A 86 -0.04 6.09 10.91
CA ARG A 86 1.27 5.41 11.09
C ARG A 86 1.65 4.53 9.90
N GLY A 87 0.66 3.90 9.26
CA GLY A 87 0.86 3.09 8.07
C GLY A 87 1.47 3.87 6.90
N PHE A 88 1.16 5.17 6.75
CA PHE A 88 1.78 6.03 5.72
C PHE A 88 3.28 6.24 5.96
N SER A 89 3.66 6.44 7.23
CA SER A 89 5.07 6.57 7.61
C SER A 89 5.83 5.27 7.38
N LEU A 90 5.20 4.13 7.68
CA LEU A 90 5.78 2.81 7.44
C LEU A 90 5.98 2.53 5.93
N ALA A 91 5.00 2.86 5.08
CA ALA A 91 5.13 2.72 3.64
C ALA A 91 6.32 3.50 3.06
N LYS A 92 6.48 4.77 3.45
CA LYS A 92 7.64 5.58 3.03
C LYS A 92 8.97 4.97 3.46
N ARG A 93 9.01 4.44 4.68
CA ARG A 93 10.19 3.76 5.21
C ARG A 93 10.51 2.51 4.38
N LEU A 94 9.52 1.67 4.07
CA LEU A 94 9.70 0.47 3.25
C LEU A 94 10.22 0.80 1.83
N ARG A 95 9.68 1.85 1.20
CA ARG A 95 10.20 2.33 -0.10
C ARG A 95 11.64 2.81 -0.01
N ARG A 96 12.02 3.48 1.08
CA ARG A 96 13.40 3.93 1.31
C ARG A 96 14.38 2.77 1.54
N GLU A 97 13.92 1.69 2.18
CA GLU A 97 14.70 0.44 2.32
C GLU A 97 14.80 -0.33 0.98
N GLY A 98 14.19 0.16 -0.09
CA GLY A 98 14.32 -0.40 -1.44
C GLY A 98 13.26 -1.44 -1.79
N PHE A 99 12.13 -1.51 -1.07
CA PHE A 99 11.04 -2.41 -1.45
C PHE A 99 10.40 -1.98 -2.78
N THR A 100 10.45 -2.86 -3.78
CA THR A 100 9.92 -2.64 -5.13
C THR A 100 8.63 -3.41 -5.43
N GLY A 101 8.19 -4.28 -4.52
CA GLY A 101 6.93 -5.02 -4.67
C GLY A 101 5.70 -4.13 -4.44
N THR A 102 4.54 -4.77 -4.42
CA THR A 102 3.25 -4.07 -4.23
C THR A 102 3.05 -3.69 -2.76
N LEU A 103 2.85 -2.41 -2.46
CA LEU A 103 2.41 -1.95 -1.15
C LEU A 103 0.89 -1.79 -1.15
N ARG A 104 0.22 -2.51 -0.25
CA ARG A 104 -1.24 -2.46 -0.08
C ARG A 104 -1.60 -1.83 1.27
N ALA A 105 -2.48 -0.82 1.27
CA ALA A 105 -3.10 -0.34 2.51
C ALA A 105 -4.39 -1.12 2.76
N LYS A 106 -4.47 -1.93 3.82
CA LYS A 106 -5.64 -2.75 4.14
C LYS A 106 -6.37 -2.19 5.34
N GLY A 107 -7.58 -1.65 5.16
CA GLY A 107 -8.37 -1.12 6.27
C GLY A 107 -9.44 -0.12 5.85
N PRO A 108 -10.09 0.56 6.80
CA PRO A 108 -11.17 1.49 6.52
C PRO A 108 -10.64 2.88 6.11
N LEU A 109 -9.84 2.95 5.04
CA LEU A 109 -9.41 4.22 4.46
C LEU A 109 -10.54 4.89 3.68
N ILE A 110 -10.49 6.21 3.58
CA ILE A 110 -11.45 7.02 2.82
C ILE A 110 -10.84 7.54 1.52
N ALA A 111 -11.68 7.84 0.53
CA ALA A 111 -11.24 8.34 -0.79
C ALA A 111 -10.32 9.57 -0.70
N ASP A 112 -10.57 10.49 0.23
CA ASP A 112 -9.77 11.70 0.43
C ASP A 112 -8.29 11.40 0.77
N GLN A 113 -8.01 10.23 1.36
CA GLN A 113 -6.66 9.80 1.73
C GLN A 113 -5.96 9.03 0.60
N PHE A 114 -6.62 8.81 -0.54
CA PHE A 114 -6.06 8.01 -1.62
C PHE A 114 -4.84 8.67 -2.26
N ALA A 115 -4.90 9.98 -2.54
CA ALA A 115 -3.73 10.73 -3.03
C ALA A 115 -2.54 10.66 -2.05
N ASP A 116 -2.81 10.78 -0.75
CA ASP A 116 -1.78 10.66 0.28
C ASP A 116 -1.18 9.24 0.34
N ALA A 117 -2.01 8.21 0.18
CA ALA A 117 -1.56 6.81 0.11
C ALA A 117 -0.58 6.61 -1.05
N LEU A 118 -0.95 7.04 -2.26
CA LEU A 118 -0.11 6.95 -3.44
C LEU A 118 1.20 7.75 -3.25
N ALA A 119 1.12 8.98 -2.73
CA ALA A 119 2.28 9.82 -2.45
C ALA A 119 3.22 9.24 -1.37
N CYS A 120 2.70 8.39 -0.47
CA CYS A 120 3.51 7.67 0.51
C CYS A 120 4.13 6.37 -0.04
N GLY A 121 3.74 5.97 -1.25
CA GLY A 121 4.28 4.83 -1.97
C GLY A 121 3.41 3.58 -1.95
N PHE A 122 2.15 3.66 -1.48
CA PHE A 122 1.18 2.58 -1.68
C PHE A 122 0.81 2.46 -3.16
N ASP A 123 0.67 1.23 -3.66
CA ASP A 123 0.21 0.96 -5.03
C ASP A 123 -1.28 0.64 -5.09
N GLU A 124 -1.84 0.11 -4.00
CA GLU A 124 -3.25 -0.28 -3.94
C GLU A 124 -3.82 -0.15 -2.51
N VAL A 125 -5.13 0.03 -2.43
CA VAL A 125 -5.88 0.14 -1.17
C VAL A 125 -6.98 -0.90 -1.15
N ASP A 126 -7.03 -1.69 -0.09
CA ASP A 126 -8.04 -2.72 0.15
C ASP A 126 -9.00 -2.24 1.24
N ILE A 127 -10.24 -1.97 0.83
CA ILE A 127 -11.29 -1.43 1.69
C ILE A 127 -12.44 -2.43 1.94
N PRO A 128 -13.14 -2.33 3.08
CA PRO A 128 -14.36 -3.08 3.31
C PRO A 128 -15.46 -2.72 2.29
N ASP A 129 -16.27 -3.71 1.89
CA ASP A 129 -17.35 -3.51 0.90
C ASP A 129 -18.39 -2.48 1.36
N THR A 130 -18.58 -2.35 2.68
CA THR A 130 -19.44 -1.34 3.29
C THR A 130 -18.95 0.09 3.01
N MET A 131 -17.65 0.29 2.88
CA MET A 131 -17.05 1.57 2.50
C MET A 131 -17.06 1.76 0.99
N ALA A 132 -16.75 0.73 0.20
CA ALA A 132 -16.83 0.78 -1.26
C ALA A 132 -18.24 1.16 -1.74
N ASN A 133 -19.29 0.71 -1.04
CA ASN A 133 -20.67 1.10 -1.32
C ASN A 133 -20.98 2.58 -0.98
N ARG A 134 -20.29 3.16 -0.01
CA ARG A 134 -20.46 4.58 0.39
C ARG A 134 -19.60 5.51 -0.46
N GLN A 135 -18.44 5.03 -0.89
CA GLN A 135 -17.45 5.76 -1.67
C GLN A 135 -17.08 4.88 -2.87
N PRO A 136 -17.83 4.96 -3.98
CA PRO A 136 -17.59 4.14 -5.16
C PRO A 136 -16.21 4.43 -5.75
N VAL A 137 -15.66 3.48 -6.48
CA VAL A 137 -14.29 3.52 -7.03
C VAL A 137 -14.04 4.79 -7.84
N GLN A 138 -15.05 5.31 -8.55
CA GLN A 138 -14.96 6.56 -9.30
C GLN A 138 -14.54 7.74 -8.40
N GLN A 139 -15.10 7.84 -7.18
CA GLN A 139 -14.74 8.88 -6.23
C GLN A 139 -13.26 8.78 -5.80
N TRP A 140 -12.73 7.57 -5.68
CA TRP A 140 -11.31 7.36 -5.38
C TRP A 140 -10.42 7.81 -6.54
N LEU A 141 -10.82 7.48 -7.77
CA LEU A 141 -10.10 7.88 -8.98
C LEU A 141 -10.11 9.40 -9.19
N GLU A 142 -11.17 10.10 -8.79
CA GLU A 142 -11.23 11.57 -8.82
C GLU A 142 -10.28 12.19 -7.78
N MET A 143 -10.16 11.57 -6.60
CA MET A 143 -9.33 12.10 -5.52
C MET A 143 -7.83 11.93 -5.73
N LYS A 144 -7.40 11.03 -6.63
CA LYS A 144 -5.97 10.78 -6.89
C LYS A 144 -5.22 12.04 -7.33
N ASP A 145 -5.90 12.95 -8.02
CA ASP A 145 -5.30 14.15 -8.63
C ASP A 145 -5.48 15.42 -7.77
N THR A 146 -6.11 15.31 -6.59
CA THR A 146 -6.41 16.46 -5.72
C THR A 146 -5.15 17.13 -5.18
N MET A 147 -4.06 16.39 -4.95
CA MET A 147 -2.79 16.91 -4.43
C MET A 147 -1.74 17.04 -5.52
N SER A 148 -1.84 18.10 -6.33
CA SER A 148 -0.95 18.32 -7.48
C SER A 148 0.33 19.10 -7.17
N VAL A 149 0.41 19.80 -6.03
CA VAL A 149 1.56 20.67 -5.69
C VAL A 149 2.00 20.48 -4.24
N HIS A 150 3.30 20.26 -4.05
CA HIS A 150 3.92 20.05 -2.75
C HIS A 150 4.86 21.21 -2.39
N TYR A 151 4.92 21.51 -1.09
CA TYR A 151 5.77 22.58 -0.58
C TYR A 151 7.24 22.15 -0.47
N GLN A 152 7.49 20.91 -0.02
CA GLN A 152 8.82 20.37 0.22
C GLN A 152 9.34 19.61 -1.00
N THR A 153 10.62 19.77 -1.32
CA THR A 153 11.31 18.99 -2.35
C THR A 153 11.44 17.53 -1.93
N GLY A 154 11.19 16.61 -2.85
CA GLY A 154 11.27 15.17 -2.60
C GLY A 154 9.99 14.54 -2.04
N PHE A 155 8.89 15.29 -1.97
CA PHE A 155 7.56 14.74 -1.70
C PHE A 155 6.77 14.69 -3.01
N GLY A 156 6.13 13.55 -3.30
CA GLY A 156 5.35 13.36 -4.54
C GLY A 156 6.18 13.43 -5.81
N GLU A 157 5.51 13.41 -6.96
CA GLU A 157 6.15 13.58 -8.26
C GLU A 157 6.24 15.06 -8.65
N GLY A 158 7.36 15.46 -9.26
CA GLY A 158 7.54 16.79 -9.85
C GLY A 158 8.28 17.81 -8.97
N LYS A 159 8.21 19.07 -9.41
CA LYS A 159 8.90 20.21 -8.75
C LYS A 159 8.04 20.76 -7.61
N SER A 160 8.67 21.09 -6.49
CA SER A 160 8.00 21.78 -5.39
C SER A 160 7.52 23.17 -5.81
N ILE A 161 6.57 23.74 -5.07
CA ILE A 161 6.04 25.08 -5.35
C ILE A 161 7.15 26.14 -5.39
N LEU A 162 8.19 25.99 -4.55
CA LEU A 162 9.33 26.90 -4.54
C LEU A 162 10.13 26.76 -5.84
N GLN A 163 10.40 25.54 -6.30
CA GLN A 163 11.13 25.28 -7.53
C GLN A 163 10.36 25.76 -8.76
N GLN A 164 9.04 25.56 -8.79
CA GLN A 164 8.19 26.08 -9.87
C GLN A 164 8.25 27.62 -9.92
N ARG A 165 8.16 28.27 -8.76
CA ARG A 165 8.25 29.75 -8.65
C ARG A 165 9.63 30.28 -9.03
N MET A 166 10.71 29.56 -8.73
CA MET A 166 12.07 29.94 -9.15
C MET A 166 12.22 29.82 -10.68
N ALA A 167 11.79 28.70 -11.27
CA ALA A 167 11.84 28.49 -12.71
C ALA A 167 11.03 29.54 -13.49
N ALA A 168 9.81 29.85 -13.03
CA ALA A 168 8.97 30.88 -13.65
C ALA A 168 9.60 32.29 -13.61
N ARG A 169 10.40 32.59 -12.57
CA ARG A 169 11.15 33.86 -12.48
C ARG A 169 12.34 33.90 -13.43
N GLU A 170 13.04 32.79 -13.61
CA GLU A 170 14.13 32.69 -14.58
C GLU A 170 13.63 32.83 -16.01
N GLU A 171 12.50 32.20 -16.36
CA GLU A 171 11.86 32.34 -17.67
C GLU A 171 11.39 33.77 -17.94
N ALA A 172 10.81 34.45 -16.95
CA ALA A 172 10.37 35.85 -17.10
C ALA A 172 11.52 36.85 -17.22
N ALA A 173 12.75 36.46 -16.85
CA ALA A 173 13.95 37.29 -16.94
C ALA A 173 14.72 37.09 -18.26
N ARG A 174 14.28 36.18 -19.12
CA ARG A 174 14.87 35.86 -20.42
C ARG A 174 14.15 36.57 -21.56
#